data_AF-A0A7V2HJG7-F1
#
_entry.id   AF-A0A7V2HJG7-F1
#
_cell.length_a   1.000
_cell.length_b   1.000
_cell.length_c   1.000
_cell.angle_alpha   90.00
_cell.angle_beta   90.00
_cell.angle_gamma   90.00
#
_symmetry.space_group_name_H-M   'P 1'
#
loop_
_entity.id
_entity.type
_entity.pdbx_description
1 polymer ?
#
loop_
_entity_poly.entity_id
_entity_poly.type
_entity_poly.pdbx_seq_one_letter_code
_entity_poly.pdbx_strand_id
1 'polypeptide(L)'
;MQKFGSAISPEIEQKLAELRERKKLSPVSSEQEGTPLASLPDNVVGFTYSPANESTPLYAKRTFQSFEIHKLTDGVAHLIGFVTDAQAAAIYDGKEPTEVNLYPEPYGESTRLIEIPLERIRRAKPPSRSDGNYTQLQLDPAAD
;
A
#
# COMPACT_ATOMS: atom_id res chain seq x y z
N MET A 1 20.66 7.04 -18.46
CA MET A 1 20.86 5.87 -17.57
C MET A 1 20.42 6.26 -16.17
N GLN A 2 19.21 5.85 -15.77
CA GLN A 2 18.67 6.12 -14.44
C GLN A 2 19.29 5.12 -13.46
N LYS A 3 19.86 5.62 -12.36
CA LYS A 3 20.58 4.81 -11.38
C LYS A 3 19.62 3.80 -10.75
N PHE A 4 19.99 2.52 -10.79
CA PHE A 4 19.36 1.45 -10.03
C PHE A 4 19.49 1.76 -8.54
N GLY A 5 18.37 1.69 -7.81
CA GLY A 5 18.29 1.87 -6.37
C GLY A 5 18.18 3.33 -5.94
N SER A 6 17.02 3.95 -6.13
CA SER A 6 16.68 5.10 -5.30
C SER A 6 15.74 4.60 -4.23
N ALA A 7 16.16 4.68 -2.96
CA ALA A 7 15.21 4.78 -1.87
C ALA A 7 14.15 5.84 -2.22
N ILE A 8 12.92 5.67 -1.73
CA ILE A 8 11.90 6.73 -1.81
C ILE A 8 12.50 8.07 -1.38
N SER A 9 12.15 9.15 -2.09
CA SER A 9 12.77 10.45 -1.80
C SER A 9 12.47 10.86 -0.35
N PRO A 10 13.34 11.66 0.29
CA PRO A 10 13.10 12.15 1.64
C PRO A 10 11.73 12.83 1.80
N GLU A 11 11.23 13.54 0.78
CA GLU A 11 9.90 14.16 0.85
C GLU A 11 8.77 13.12 0.87
N ILE A 12 8.94 12.00 0.17
CA ILE A 12 7.96 10.91 0.15
C ILE A 12 8.00 10.14 1.47
N GLU A 13 9.17 9.85 2.01
CA GLU A 13 9.29 9.24 3.34
C GLU A 13 8.68 10.14 4.41
N GLN A 14 8.89 11.45 4.34
CA GLN A 14 8.26 12.39 5.26
C GLN A 14 6.73 12.32 5.18
N LYS A 15 6.13 12.33 3.97
CA LYS A 15 4.67 12.20 3.80
C LYS A 15 4.12 10.89 4.37
N LEU A 16 4.84 9.79 4.19
CA LEU A 16 4.48 8.50 4.76
C LEU A 16 4.62 8.49 6.29
N ALA A 17 5.68 9.09 6.84
CA ALA A 17 5.87 9.23 8.27
C ALA A 17 4.74 10.06 8.91
N GLU A 18 4.38 11.21 8.31
CA GLU A 18 3.25 12.05 8.75
C GLU A 18 1.91 11.31 8.67
N LEU A 19 1.72 10.46 7.65
CA LEU A 19 0.54 9.60 7.53
C LEU A 19 0.49 8.55 8.66
N ARG A 20 1.60 7.87 8.94
CA ARG A 20 1.70 6.87 10.03
C ARG A 20 1.46 7.53 11.39
N GLU A 21 2.06 8.70 11.63
CA GLU A 21 1.90 9.47 12.87
C GLU A 21 0.45 9.92 13.07
N ARG A 22 -0.18 10.52 12.04
CA ARG A 22 -1.58 10.96 12.09
C ARG A 22 -2.54 9.81 12.44
N LYS A 23 -2.26 8.61 11.93
CA LYS A 23 -3.03 7.39 12.20
C LYS A 23 -2.60 6.65 13.47
N LYS A 24 -1.61 7.17 14.20
CA LYS A 24 -1.06 6.57 15.44
C LYS A 24 -0.58 5.13 15.23
N LEU A 25 0.00 4.85 14.07
CA LEU A 25 0.48 3.52 13.73
C LEU A 25 1.84 3.25 14.35
N SER A 26 1.99 2.06 14.91
CA SER A 26 3.27 1.53 15.35
C SER A 26 3.80 0.52 14.33
N PRO A 27 5.10 0.51 14.01
CA PRO A 27 5.66 -0.57 13.21
C PRO A 27 5.40 -1.93 13.86
N VAL A 28 5.19 -2.97 13.06
CA VAL A 28 5.18 -4.34 13.59
C VAL A 28 6.48 -4.60 14.35
N SER A 29 6.40 -5.25 15.51
CA SER A 29 7.57 -5.56 16.33
C SER A 29 8.36 -6.74 15.74
N SER A 30 9.57 -6.97 16.25
CA SER A 30 10.39 -8.11 15.82
C SER A 30 9.73 -9.45 16.11
N GLU A 31 8.93 -9.56 17.17
CA GLU A 31 8.15 -10.77 17.50
C GLU A 31 6.93 -10.95 16.58
N GLN A 32 6.47 -9.87 15.96
CA GLN A 32 5.32 -9.86 15.06
C GLN A 32 5.71 -10.07 13.59
N GLU A 33 6.99 -9.91 13.24
CA GLU A 33 7.44 -10.10 11.85
C GLU A 33 7.07 -11.50 11.33
N GLY A 34 6.60 -11.55 10.08
CA GLY A 34 6.14 -12.79 9.46
C GLY A 34 4.75 -13.25 9.90
N THR A 35 4.13 -12.57 10.87
CA THR A 35 2.74 -12.87 11.28
C THR A 35 1.77 -12.42 10.19
N PRO A 36 0.75 -13.23 9.85
CA PRO A 36 -0.31 -12.82 8.93
C PRO A 36 -1.02 -11.56 9.38
N LEU A 37 -1.36 -10.68 8.44
CA LEU A 37 -2.07 -9.42 8.69
C LEU A 37 -3.35 -9.58 9.54
N ALA A 38 -4.14 -10.63 9.30
CA ALA A 38 -5.33 -10.94 10.09
C ALA A 38 -5.02 -11.10 11.59
N SER A 39 -3.87 -11.67 11.93
CA SER A 39 -3.47 -12.04 13.29
C SER A 39 -2.70 -10.95 14.04
N LEU A 40 -2.35 -9.85 13.37
CA LEU A 40 -1.67 -8.72 13.99
C LEU A 40 -2.64 -7.88 14.83
N PRO A 41 -2.15 -7.18 15.87
CA PRO A 41 -2.98 -6.20 16.57
C PRO A 41 -3.33 -5.01 15.66
N ASP A 42 -4.30 -4.21 16.07
CA ASP A 42 -4.68 -2.98 15.37
C ASP A 42 -3.64 -1.87 15.57
N ASN A 43 -3.78 -0.80 14.79
CA ASN A 43 -2.88 0.36 14.77
C ASN A 43 -1.41 0.00 14.45
N VAL A 44 -1.22 -0.93 13.51
CA VAL A 44 0.11 -1.33 13.04
C VAL A 44 0.38 -0.93 11.60
N VAL A 45 1.65 -0.67 11.31
CA VAL A 45 2.19 -0.54 9.95
C VAL A 45 3.24 -1.61 9.71
N GLY A 46 3.23 -2.20 8.52
CA GLY A 46 4.27 -3.12 8.10
C GLY A 46 4.37 -3.22 6.59
N PHE A 47 5.36 -3.99 6.13
CA PHE A 47 5.75 -4.07 4.73
C PHE A 47 5.64 -5.49 4.19
N THR A 48 5.33 -5.63 2.90
CA THR A 48 5.17 -6.94 2.25
C THR A 48 5.44 -6.91 0.75
N TYR A 49 5.76 -8.08 0.18
CA TYR A 49 5.88 -8.29 -1.27
C TYR A 49 4.64 -8.92 -1.91
N SER A 50 3.67 -9.36 -1.11
CA SER A 50 2.46 -10.01 -1.59
C SER A 50 1.23 -9.23 -1.11
N PRO A 51 1.04 -7.99 -1.57
CA PRO A 51 -0.04 -7.14 -1.09
C PRO A 51 -1.42 -7.74 -1.42
N ALA A 52 -2.47 -7.24 -0.75
CA ALA A 52 -3.87 -7.51 -1.06
C ALA A 52 -4.49 -8.85 -0.60
N ASN A 53 -3.99 -9.45 0.49
CA ASN A 53 -4.76 -10.46 1.23
C ASN A 53 -4.43 -10.42 2.73
N GLU A 54 -5.35 -10.90 3.57
CA GLU A 54 -5.19 -10.88 5.04
C GLU A 54 -4.22 -11.94 5.57
N SER A 55 -3.91 -12.95 4.77
CA SER A 55 -2.95 -14.01 5.12
C SER A 55 -1.50 -13.55 4.92
N THR A 56 -1.29 -12.37 4.34
CA THR A 56 0.02 -11.88 3.97
C THR A 56 0.85 -11.54 5.22
N PRO A 57 2.11 -12.01 5.29
CA PRO A 57 3.02 -11.64 6.36
C PRO A 57 3.45 -10.18 6.22
N LEU A 58 3.56 -9.50 7.36
CA LEU A 58 4.16 -8.16 7.45
C LEU A 58 5.54 -8.18 8.12
N TYR A 59 6.40 -7.26 7.71
CA TYR A 59 7.74 -7.05 8.25
C TYR A 59 7.91 -5.60 8.72
N ALA A 60 8.78 -5.35 9.70
CA ALA A 60 8.90 -4.03 10.33
C ALA A 60 9.63 -3.02 9.46
N LYS A 61 10.53 -3.52 8.60
CA LYS A 61 11.40 -2.68 7.78
C LYS A 61 10.95 -2.66 6.33
N ARG A 62 10.84 -1.47 5.76
CA ARG A 62 10.65 -1.27 4.33
C ARG A 62 11.89 -1.77 3.60
N THR A 63 11.70 -2.69 2.67
CA THR A 63 12.71 -3.10 1.70
C THR A 63 12.33 -2.57 0.32
N PHE A 64 13.29 -2.55 -0.61
CA PHE A 64 13.09 -2.04 -1.97
C PHE A 64 11.85 -2.66 -2.62
N GLN A 65 10.93 -1.82 -3.12
CA GLN A 65 9.69 -2.22 -3.78
C GLN A 65 8.73 -3.07 -2.94
N SER A 66 8.84 -3.01 -1.61
CA SER A 66 7.82 -3.57 -0.71
C SER A 66 6.63 -2.61 -0.59
N PHE A 67 5.43 -3.18 -0.55
CA PHE A 67 4.19 -2.45 -0.29
C PHE A 67 4.02 -2.21 1.20
N GLU A 68 3.46 -1.05 1.55
CA GLU A 68 3.13 -0.70 2.92
C GLU A 68 1.64 -0.96 3.20
N ILE A 69 1.34 -1.56 4.36
CA ILE A 69 -0.02 -1.85 4.82
C ILE A 69 -0.23 -1.21 6.19
N HIS A 70 -1.37 -0.56 6.38
CA HIS A 70 -1.82 0.01 7.65
C HIS A 70 -3.02 -0.77 8.16
N LYS A 71 -2.93 -1.41 9.32
CA LYS A 71 -4.12 -1.95 10.02
C LYS A 71 -4.59 -0.92 11.02
N LEU A 72 -5.80 -0.39 10.82
CA LEU A 72 -6.35 0.69 11.64
C LEU A 72 -7.08 0.16 12.88
N THR A 73 -7.57 1.08 13.74
CA THR A 73 -8.20 0.75 15.04
C THR A 73 -9.54 0.03 14.94
N ASP A 74 -10.17 0.02 13.76
CA ASP A 74 -11.39 -0.72 13.43
C ASP A 74 -11.06 -2.10 12.82
N GLY A 75 -9.77 -2.47 12.77
CA GLY A 75 -9.27 -3.69 12.14
C GLY A 75 -9.15 -3.59 10.62
N VAL A 76 -9.61 -2.49 9.99
CA VAL A 76 -9.60 -2.35 8.54
C VAL A 76 -8.17 -2.10 8.06
N ALA A 77 -7.69 -3.02 7.23
CA ALA A 77 -6.39 -2.90 6.60
C ALA A 77 -6.47 -2.02 5.34
N HIS A 78 -5.51 -1.12 5.19
CA HIS A 78 -5.36 -0.24 4.04
C HIS A 78 -4.03 -0.52 3.36
N LEU A 79 -4.07 -0.73 2.05
CA LEU A 79 -2.90 -0.83 1.19
C LEU A 79 -2.49 0.58 0.75
N ILE A 80 -1.21 0.90 0.94
CA ILE A 80 -0.65 2.21 0.65
C ILE A 80 0.22 2.11 -0.61
N GLY A 81 0.07 3.07 -1.51
CA GLY A 81 0.88 3.11 -2.71
C GLY A 81 0.63 4.34 -3.57
N PHE A 82 1.17 4.29 -4.78
CA PHE A 82 1.17 5.42 -5.71
C PHE A 82 0.46 5.04 -7.01
N VAL A 83 -0.33 5.98 -7.51
CA VAL A 83 -1.07 5.90 -8.78
C VAL A 83 -0.94 7.22 -9.53
N THR A 84 -1.46 7.29 -10.75
CA THR A 84 -1.59 8.58 -11.46
C THR A 84 -2.70 9.43 -10.86
N ASP A 85 -2.68 10.75 -11.10
CA ASP A 85 -3.75 11.65 -10.63
C ASP A 85 -5.13 11.25 -11.17
N ALA A 86 -5.21 10.78 -12.43
CA ALA A 86 -6.45 10.31 -13.04
C ALA A 86 -7.00 9.06 -12.33
N GLN A 87 -6.13 8.10 -11.97
CA GLN A 87 -6.52 6.92 -11.21
C GLN A 87 -6.95 7.29 -9.79
N ALA A 88 -6.23 8.20 -9.12
CA ALA A 88 -6.62 8.67 -7.80
C ALA A 88 -8.01 9.33 -7.82
N ALA A 89 -8.29 10.17 -8.83
CA ALA A 89 -9.60 10.77 -9.00
C ALA A 89 -10.72 9.72 -9.17
N ALA A 90 -10.49 8.68 -9.98
CA ALA A 90 -11.46 7.59 -10.15
C ALA A 90 -11.69 6.79 -8.86
N ILE A 91 -10.61 6.49 -8.13
CA ILE A 91 -10.68 5.76 -6.84
C ILE A 91 -11.49 6.54 -5.80
N TYR A 92 -11.29 7.87 -5.74
CA TYR A 92 -11.97 8.77 -4.80
C TYR A 92 -13.41 9.05 -5.21
N ASP A 93 -13.72 9.14 -6.50
CA ASP A 93 -15.11 9.23 -6.96
C ASP A 93 -15.88 7.97 -6.58
N GLY A 94 -15.25 6.78 -6.75
CA GLY A 94 -15.72 5.54 -6.15
C GLY A 94 -17.06 5.01 -6.67
N LYS A 95 -17.63 5.59 -7.73
CA LYS A 95 -18.97 5.21 -8.24
C LYS A 95 -18.98 3.94 -9.07
N GLU A 96 -17.86 3.61 -9.71
CA GLU A 96 -17.74 2.52 -10.66
C GLU A 96 -16.59 1.59 -10.29
N PRO A 97 -16.66 0.29 -10.65
CA PRO A 97 -15.52 -0.60 -10.57
C PRO A 97 -14.32 -0.02 -11.32
N THR A 98 -13.16 0.02 -10.66
CA THR A 98 -11.97 0.72 -11.19
C THR A 98 -10.78 -0.23 -11.26
N GLU A 99 -10.09 -0.28 -12.40
CA GLU A 99 -8.81 -0.99 -12.55
C GLU A 99 -7.64 -0.02 -12.41
N VAL A 100 -6.69 -0.33 -11.52
CA VAL A 100 -5.53 0.53 -11.24
C VAL A 100 -4.25 -0.27 -11.17
N ASN A 101 -3.14 0.38 -11.54
CA ASN A 101 -1.79 -0.13 -11.26
C ASN A 101 -1.27 0.59 -10.03
N LEU A 102 -1.21 -0.11 -8.89
CA LEU A 102 -0.71 0.45 -7.65
C LEU A 102 0.78 0.15 -7.51
N TYR A 103 1.59 1.20 -7.34
CA TYR A 103 3.02 1.10 -7.17
C TYR A 103 3.42 1.23 -5.69
N PRO A 104 4.41 0.47 -5.19
CA PRO A 104 4.89 0.58 -3.81
C PRO A 104 5.70 1.88 -3.55
N GLU A 105 6.19 2.49 -4.63
CA GLU A 105 7.02 3.69 -4.66
C GLU A 105 6.62 4.54 -5.88
N PRO A 106 6.90 5.85 -5.92
CA PRO A 106 6.61 6.67 -7.10
C PRO A 106 7.30 6.13 -8.37
N TYR A 107 6.57 6.02 -9.46
CA TYR A 107 7.10 5.47 -10.72
C TYR A 107 6.46 6.12 -11.94
N GLY A 108 7.28 6.72 -12.81
CA GLY A 108 6.78 7.47 -13.96
C GLY A 108 5.82 8.58 -13.53
N GLU A 109 4.59 8.57 -14.05
CA GLU A 109 3.52 9.52 -13.68
C GLU A 109 2.77 9.10 -12.40
N SER A 110 2.96 7.87 -11.93
CA SER A 110 2.32 7.35 -10.72
C SER A 110 3.01 7.88 -9.47
N THR A 111 2.69 9.12 -9.10
CA THR A 111 3.31 9.87 -7.99
C THR A 111 2.30 10.26 -6.92
N ARG A 112 1.00 10.04 -7.15
CA ARG A 112 -0.06 10.37 -6.22
C ARG A 112 -0.19 9.28 -5.16
N LEU A 113 0.14 9.62 -3.91
CA LEU A 113 -0.05 8.74 -2.76
C LEU A 113 -1.55 8.53 -2.51
N ILE A 114 -1.95 7.27 -2.35
CA ILE A 114 -3.32 6.86 -2.03
C ILE A 114 -3.33 5.77 -0.96
N GLU A 115 -4.52 5.55 -0.42
CA GLU A 115 -4.82 4.54 0.59
C GLU A 115 -6.06 3.78 0.12
N ILE A 116 -5.95 2.46 -0.04
CA ILE A 116 -7.04 1.61 -0.52
C ILE A 116 -7.42 0.64 0.60
N PRO A 117 -8.65 0.68 1.14
CA PRO A 117 -9.15 -0.37 2.03
C PRO A 117 -9.05 -1.73 1.35
N LEU A 118 -8.48 -2.73 2.02
CA LEU A 118 -8.30 -4.07 1.44
C LEU A 118 -9.63 -4.71 1.03
N GLU A 119 -10.71 -4.42 1.76
CA GLU A 119 -12.06 -4.89 1.44
C GLU A 119 -12.59 -4.37 0.09
N ARG A 120 -12.11 -3.22 -0.40
CA ARG A 120 -12.46 -2.73 -1.75
C ARG A 120 -11.73 -3.47 -2.85
N ILE A 121 -10.68 -4.24 -2.54
CA ILE A 121 -9.90 -4.95 -3.55
C ILE A 121 -10.61 -6.27 -3.89
N ARG A 122 -11.37 -6.26 -4.99
CA ARG A 122 -12.02 -7.46 -5.52
C ARG A 122 -11.02 -8.47 -6.06
N ARG A 123 -10.00 -7.98 -6.76
CA ARG A 123 -8.97 -8.83 -7.38
C ARG A 123 -7.64 -8.11 -7.42
N ALA A 124 -6.57 -8.84 -7.08
CA ALA A 124 -5.20 -8.39 -7.28
C ALA A 124 -4.45 -9.37 -8.18
N LYS A 125 -3.64 -8.85 -9.10
CA LYS A 125 -2.63 -9.66 -9.80
C LYS A 125 -1.33 -9.65 -8.99
N PRO A 126 -0.51 -10.73 -9.07
CA PRO A 126 0.83 -10.71 -8.49
C PRO A 126 1.62 -9.48 -8.95
N PRO A 127 2.46 -8.88 -8.10
CA PRO A 127 3.29 -7.75 -8.50
C PRO A 127 4.14 -8.04 -9.73
N SER A 128 4.24 -7.05 -10.61
CA SER A 128 5.05 -7.11 -11.82
C SER A 128 6.53 -7.26 -11.47
N ARG A 129 7.29 -8.07 -12.21
CA ARG A 129 8.76 -8.14 -12.04
C ARG A 129 9.51 -7.07 -12.86
N SER A 130 8.78 -6.26 -13.62
CA SER A 130 9.27 -5.12 -14.38
C SER A 130 8.51 -3.85 -13.98
N ASP A 131 8.97 -2.70 -14.49
CA ASP A 131 8.21 -1.45 -14.47
C ASP A 131 7.74 -1.03 -13.07
N GLY A 132 8.64 -0.98 -12.10
CA GLY A 132 8.36 -0.43 -10.77
C GLY A 132 7.58 -1.33 -9.81
N ASN A 133 7.42 -2.62 -10.10
CA ASN A 133 6.80 -3.61 -9.21
C ASN A 133 5.33 -3.29 -8.84
N TYR A 134 4.57 -2.74 -9.78
CA TYR A 134 3.16 -2.48 -9.54
C TYR A 134 2.37 -3.78 -9.35
N THR A 135 1.30 -3.71 -8.54
CA THR A 135 0.23 -4.70 -8.54
C THR A 135 -0.99 -4.12 -9.25
N GLN A 136 -1.56 -4.87 -10.19
CA GLN A 136 -2.82 -4.47 -10.80
C GLN A 136 -3.97 -4.87 -9.90
N LEU A 137 -4.80 -3.91 -9.52
CA LEU A 137 -5.96 -4.08 -8.65
C LEU A 137 -7.24 -3.80 -9.43
N GLN A 138 -8.26 -4.62 -9.18
CA GLN A 138 -9.64 -4.32 -9.51
C GLN A 138 -10.34 -3.96 -8.21
N LEU A 139 -10.86 -2.74 -8.16
CA LEU A 139 -11.53 -2.18 -7.01
C LEU A 139 -13.03 -2.20 -7.23
N ASP A 140 -13.78 -2.62 -6.22
CA ASP A 140 -15.21 -2.38 -6.17
C ASP A 140 -15.49 -0.87 -5.90
N PRO A 141 -16.70 -0.39 -6.25
CA PRO A 141 -17.18 0.93 -5.84
C PRO A 141 -16.97 1.17 -4.34
N ALA A 142 -16.81 2.42 -3.95
CA ALA A 142 -16.83 2.78 -2.54
C ALA A 142 -18.24 2.47 -1.98
N ALA A 143 -18.31 2.00 -0.73
CA ALA A 143 -19.59 1.88 -0.04
C ALA A 143 -20.16 3.29 0.20
N ASP A 144 -21.47 3.45 -0.04
CA ASP A 144 -22.23 4.69 0.21
C ASP A 144 -22.31 5.05 1.71
#